data_AF-A0A2L0B7X3-F1
#
_entry.id   AF-A0A2L0B7X3-F1
#
_cell.length_a   1.000
_cell.length_b   1.000
_cell.length_c   1.000
_cell.angle_alpha   90.00
_cell.angle_beta   90.00
_cell.angle_gamma   90.00
#
_symmetry.space_group_name_H-M   'P 1'
#
loop_
_entity.id
_entity.type
_entity.pdbx_description
1 polymer ?
#
loop_
_entity_poly.entity_id
_entity_poly.type
_entity_poly.pdbx_seq_one_letter_code
_entity_poly.pdbx_strand_id
1 'polypeptide(L)'
;FSGYDCDSDPCQNGGMCQISDGGGYRCDCPEGTMGTNCEIDSLNECDSNPCRHPDAICQDKLGDYACYCPPKHAGKNCEMYDRNASGGLGVAIVARKDTNTYYAKDLELQRKQCLKNNCSSKRGNQRCDEECNTYACDFDGNDCSLGINPWVNCTASIKCWEVFMDGNCDKECNNPQCLFDGRDCEKSLQPCNPVYDAYCQKHYANGHCDYGCNNAEC
;
A
#
# COMPACT_ATOMS: atom_id res chain seq x y z
N PHE A 1 26.26 25.69 26.01
CA PHE A 1 26.62 24.58 25.13
C PHE A 1 25.48 24.43 24.15
N SER A 2 25.63 25.08 22.99
CA SER A 2 24.59 25.10 21.96
C SER A 2 24.68 23.79 21.17
N GLY A 3 23.58 23.06 21.05
CA GLY A 3 23.48 21.91 20.15
C GLY A 3 23.04 22.38 18.77
N TYR A 4 23.99 22.84 17.94
CA TYR A 4 23.75 23.36 16.57
C TYR A 4 24.32 22.48 15.46
N ASP A 5 25.03 21.40 15.81
CA ASP A 5 25.82 20.66 14.81
C ASP A 5 24.94 19.86 13.83
N CYS A 6 23.74 19.44 14.24
CA CYS A 6 22.76 18.79 13.35
C CYS A 6 21.78 19.77 12.67
N ASP A 7 21.72 21.04 13.07
CA ASP A 7 20.77 22.01 12.48
C ASP A 7 21.08 22.33 11.01
N SER A 8 22.29 22.01 10.57
CA SER A 8 22.73 22.17 9.18
C SER A 8 22.43 20.96 8.29
N ASP A 9 21.75 19.94 8.83
CA ASP A 9 21.47 18.65 8.16
C ASP A 9 22.70 18.09 7.42
N PRO A 10 23.84 17.87 8.12
CA PRO A 10 25.08 17.49 7.46
C PRO A 10 25.06 16.07 6.86
N CYS A 11 24.17 15.21 7.36
CA CYS A 11 24.03 13.83 6.90
C CYS A 11 23.21 13.75 5.61
N GLN A 12 23.75 13.10 4.59
CA GLN A 12 23.14 12.96 3.27
C GLN A 12 22.45 11.60 3.12
N ASN A 13 21.68 11.44 2.04
CA ASN A 13 21.11 10.16 1.59
C ASN A 13 20.30 9.39 2.65
N GLY A 14 19.59 10.11 3.51
CA GLY A 14 18.77 9.51 4.56
C GLY A 14 19.53 9.13 5.84
N GLY A 15 20.81 9.54 5.96
CA GLY A 15 21.58 9.43 7.19
C GLY A 15 20.93 10.19 8.35
N MET A 16 20.92 9.58 9.54
CA MET A 16 20.39 10.20 10.76
C MET A 16 21.49 10.94 11.51
N CYS A 17 21.31 12.23 11.74
CA CYS A 17 22.26 13.03 12.50
C CYS A 17 22.10 12.83 14.00
N GLN A 18 23.20 12.51 14.68
CA GLN A 18 23.27 12.40 16.13
C GLN A 18 24.32 13.38 16.69
N ILE A 19 23.98 14.04 17.80
CA ILE A 19 24.93 14.90 18.51
C ILE A 19 25.94 14.01 19.26
N SER A 20 27.22 14.29 19.10
CA SER A 20 28.29 13.52 19.73
C SER A 20 28.58 14.03 21.15
N ASP A 21 28.78 13.11 22.10
CA ASP A 21 29.01 13.41 23.52
C ASP A 21 30.27 14.27 23.79
N GLY A 22 31.21 14.32 22.83
CA GLY A 22 32.43 15.14 22.88
C GLY A 22 32.32 16.53 22.23
N GLY A 23 31.14 16.91 21.73
CA GLY A 23 30.94 18.04 20.82
C GLY A 23 31.06 17.62 19.35
N GLY A 24 30.26 18.23 18.46
CA GLY A 24 30.15 17.85 17.06
C GLY A 24 28.94 16.94 16.77
N TYR A 25 28.88 16.43 15.55
CA TYR A 25 27.85 15.49 15.08
C TYR A 25 28.46 14.18 14.58
N ARG A 26 27.61 13.16 14.47
CA ARG A 26 27.89 11.90 13.80
C ARG A 26 26.68 11.52 12.96
N CYS A 27 26.93 11.02 11.75
CA CYS A 27 25.88 10.46 10.91
C CYS A 27 25.80 8.95 11.08
N ASP A 28 24.59 8.46 11.38
CA ASP A 28 24.26 7.05 11.26
C ASP A 28 23.74 6.80 9.84
N CYS A 29 24.59 6.18 9.03
CA CYS A 29 24.33 5.96 7.62
C CYS A 29 23.41 4.75 7.39
N PRO A 30 22.40 4.88 6.50
CA PRO A 30 21.59 3.75 6.09
C PRO A 30 22.43 2.73 5.33
N GLU A 31 21.93 1.50 5.28
CA GLU A 31 22.54 0.40 4.53
C GLU A 31 22.81 0.83 3.08
N GLY A 32 23.97 0.45 2.55
CA GLY A 32 24.43 0.87 1.24
C GLY A 32 25.21 2.19 1.22
N THR A 33 25.15 3.00 2.28
CA THR A 33 25.92 4.26 2.37
C THR A 33 26.98 4.26 3.48
N MET A 34 28.07 4.99 3.25
CA MET A 34 29.17 5.17 4.20
C MET A 34 29.78 6.56 4.06
N GLY A 35 30.75 6.91 4.91
CA GLY A 35 31.43 8.21 4.91
C GLY A 35 31.08 9.02 6.16
N THR A 36 31.64 10.22 6.25
CA THR A 36 31.37 11.10 7.42
C THR A 36 29.93 11.60 7.40
N ASN A 37 29.41 11.83 6.19
CA ASN A 37 28.10 12.40 5.90
C ASN A 37 27.25 11.44 5.07
N CYS A 38 27.58 10.15 5.03
CA CYS A 38 26.89 9.14 4.21
C CYS A 38 26.95 9.43 2.70
N GLU A 39 28.06 10.00 2.24
CA GLU A 39 28.30 10.43 0.87
C GLU A 39 28.93 9.36 -0.04
N ILE A 40 29.39 8.25 0.54
CA ILE A 40 30.09 7.18 -0.16
C ILE A 40 29.14 6.01 -0.39
N ASP A 41 29.12 5.52 -1.62
CA ASP A 41 28.40 4.31 -1.97
C ASP A 41 29.22 3.09 -1.56
N SER A 42 28.61 2.22 -0.76
CA SER A 42 29.27 1.06 -0.16
C SER A 42 28.69 -0.27 -0.63
N LEU A 43 27.57 -0.24 -1.36
CA LEU A 43 26.89 -1.42 -1.89
C LEU A 43 26.32 -1.11 -3.25
N ASN A 44 26.57 -1.96 -4.24
CA ASN A 44 25.87 -1.88 -5.51
C ASN A 44 24.60 -2.74 -5.43
N GLU A 45 23.42 -2.12 -5.25
CA GLU A 45 22.18 -2.87 -5.05
C GLU A 45 21.76 -3.65 -6.31
N CYS A 46 22.26 -3.27 -7.50
CA CYS A 46 21.96 -3.98 -8.74
C CYS A 46 22.57 -5.39 -8.82
N ASP A 47 23.60 -5.69 -8.03
CA ASP A 47 24.24 -7.03 -8.02
C ASP A 47 23.27 -8.13 -7.55
N SER A 48 22.23 -7.75 -6.80
CA SER A 48 21.16 -8.65 -6.34
C SER A 48 20.11 -8.97 -7.41
N ASN A 49 20.21 -8.36 -8.61
CA ASN A 49 19.21 -8.41 -9.69
C ASN A 49 17.79 -8.06 -9.21
N PRO A 50 17.57 -6.86 -8.65
CA PRO A 50 16.30 -6.53 -8.01
C PRO A 50 15.14 -6.31 -9.00
N CYS A 51 15.41 -5.98 -10.27
CA CYS A 51 14.39 -5.73 -11.29
C CYS A 51 13.77 -7.04 -11.83
N ARG A 52 12.45 -7.18 -11.80
CA ARG A 52 11.71 -8.45 -12.01
C ARG A 52 11.60 -8.93 -13.46
N HIS A 53 12.19 -8.21 -14.42
CA HIS A 53 12.14 -8.54 -15.84
C HIS A 53 13.54 -8.56 -16.47
N PRO A 54 13.80 -9.49 -17.40
CA PRO A 54 15.09 -9.57 -18.08
C PRO A 54 15.38 -8.34 -18.96
N ASP A 55 14.31 -7.71 -19.47
CA ASP A 55 14.41 -6.49 -20.28
C ASP A 55 14.44 -5.20 -19.43
N ALA A 56 14.41 -5.32 -18.09
CA ALA A 56 14.53 -4.18 -17.21
C ALA A 56 16.01 -3.85 -16.97
N ILE A 57 16.35 -2.56 -17.01
CA ILE A 57 17.72 -2.09 -16.77
C ILE A 57 17.84 -1.64 -15.33
N CYS A 58 18.75 -2.24 -14.56
CA CYS A 58 19.10 -1.76 -13.22
C CYS A 58 20.20 -0.70 -13.31
N GLN A 59 19.99 0.43 -12.64
CA GLN A 59 21.00 1.46 -12.46
C GLN A 59 21.24 1.65 -10.96
N ASP A 60 22.48 1.42 -10.57
CA ASP A 60 22.98 1.62 -9.22
C ASP A 60 22.94 3.11 -8.82
N LYS A 61 22.61 3.38 -7.57
CA LYS A 61 22.58 4.72 -6.99
C LYS A 61 23.09 4.67 -5.56
N LEU A 62 23.51 5.82 -5.06
CA LEU A 62 24.02 5.95 -3.70
C LEU A 62 22.96 5.51 -2.66
N GLY A 63 23.14 4.29 -2.11
CA GLY A 63 22.25 3.68 -1.13
C GLY A 63 20.86 3.26 -1.65
N ASP A 64 20.67 3.17 -2.97
CA ASP A 64 19.44 2.67 -3.59
C ASP A 64 19.68 2.27 -5.05
N TYR A 65 18.67 1.76 -5.75
CA TYR A 65 18.77 1.49 -7.19
C TYR A 65 17.54 1.99 -7.93
N ALA A 66 17.69 2.13 -9.24
CA ALA A 66 16.61 2.43 -10.16
C ALA A 66 16.44 1.30 -11.18
N CYS A 67 15.25 0.71 -11.24
CA CYS A 67 14.88 -0.15 -12.35
C CYS A 67 14.25 0.68 -13.46
N TYR A 68 14.61 0.43 -14.72
CA TYR A 68 13.93 0.96 -15.89
C TYR A 68 13.09 -0.15 -16.50
N CYS A 69 11.78 -0.03 -16.36
CA CYS A 69 10.80 -1.04 -16.70
C CYS A 69 10.50 -1.07 -18.20
N PRO A 70 10.28 -2.27 -18.76
CA PRO A 70 9.78 -2.41 -20.12
C PRO A 70 8.34 -1.87 -20.24
N PRO A 71 7.86 -1.63 -21.48
CA PRO A 71 6.47 -1.27 -21.70
C PRO A 71 5.51 -2.29 -21.08
N LYS A 72 4.40 -1.78 -20.58
CA LYS A 72 3.37 -2.49 -19.81
C LYS A 72 3.76 -2.93 -18.40
N HIS A 73 4.93 -2.51 -17.90
CA HIS A 73 5.39 -2.80 -16.56
C HIS A 73 5.71 -1.53 -15.77
N ALA A 74 5.42 -1.55 -14.48
CA ALA A 74 5.59 -0.44 -13.53
C ALA A 74 5.93 -0.98 -12.12
N GLY A 75 6.13 -0.10 -11.15
CA GLY A 75 6.58 -0.46 -9.79
C GLY A 75 8.08 -0.22 -9.59
N LYS A 76 8.56 -0.22 -8.34
CA LYS A 76 9.98 0.07 -8.03
C LYS A 76 10.91 -0.94 -8.71
N ASN A 77 10.45 -2.18 -8.80
CA ASN A 77 11.17 -3.33 -9.33
C ASN A 77 10.54 -3.86 -10.61
N CYS A 78 9.64 -3.09 -11.24
CA CYS A 78 8.86 -3.49 -12.43
C CYS A 78 7.91 -4.68 -12.21
N GLU A 79 7.52 -4.93 -10.96
CA GLU A 79 6.69 -6.04 -10.52
C GLU A 79 5.20 -5.91 -10.91
N MET A 80 4.75 -4.70 -11.28
CA MET A 80 3.36 -4.43 -11.60
C MET A 80 3.13 -4.45 -13.10
N TYR A 81 2.02 -5.07 -13.52
CA TYR A 81 1.57 -5.05 -14.90
C TYR A 81 0.50 -3.97 -15.11
N ASP A 82 0.74 -3.03 -16.01
CA ASP A 82 -0.22 -2.01 -16.45
C ASP A 82 -0.20 -1.93 -17.97
N ARG A 83 -1.27 -2.36 -18.62
CA ARG A 83 -1.38 -2.41 -20.09
C ARG A 83 -1.12 -1.05 -20.78
N ASN A 84 -1.30 0.06 -20.08
CA ASN A 84 -1.11 1.41 -20.60
C ASN A 84 0.25 2.02 -20.24
N ALA A 85 1.05 1.37 -19.39
CA ALA A 85 2.37 1.85 -19.02
C ALA A 85 3.30 1.87 -20.25
N SER A 86 3.91 3.02 -20.51
CA SER A 86 4.90 3.16 -21.60
C SER A 86 6.26 2.55 -21.23
N GLY A 87 6.43 2.05 -19.99
CA GLY A 87 7.73 1.70 -19.42
C GLY A 87 8.48 2.94 -18.91
N GLY A 88 9.74 2.78 -18.55
CA GLY A 88 10.60 3.85 -18.04
C GLY A 88 10.97 3.66 -16.58
N LEU A 89 11.31 4.74 -15.88
CA LEU A 89 11.78 4.67 -14.49
C LEU A 89 10.71 4.02 -13.58
N GLY A 90 11.08 2.91 -12.97
CA GLY A 90 10.32 2.21 -11.95
C GLY A 90 10.22 3.08 -10.70
N VAL A 91 9.01 3.45 -10.35
CA VAL A 91 8.72 4.26 -9.16
C VAL A 91 7.97 3.36 -8.20
N ALA A 92 8.40 3.36 -6.93
CA ALA A 92 7.60 2.77 -5.88
C ALA A 92 6.22 3.42 -5.92
N ILE A 93 5.16 2.62 -6.01
CA ILE A 93 3.85 3.14 -5.67
C ILE A 93 3.92 3.36 -4.17
N VAL A 94 4.32 4.57 -3.77
CA VAL A 94 4.07 5.06 -2.43
C VAL A 94 2.58 4.87 -2.27
N ALA A 95 2.17 3.91 -1.44
CA ALA A 95 0.82 3.82 -0.95
C ALA A 95 0.56 5.19 -0.35
N ARG A 96 -0.07 6.07 -1.14
CA ARG A 96 -0.16 7.47 -0.75
C ARG A 96 -0.92 7.44 0.57
N LYS A 97 -0.43 8.16 1.57
CA LYS A 97 -1.24 8.57 2.74
C LYS A 97 -2.55 9.27 2.33
N ASP A 98 -2.73 9.53 1.03
CA ASP A 98 -3.86 10.13 0.34
C ASP A 98 -4.77 9.12 -0.40
N THR A 99 -4.69 7.82 -0.14
CA THR A 99 -5.72 6.87 -0.64
C THR A 99 -7.12 7.32 -0.24
N ASN A 100 -7.29 7.81 0.99
CA ASN A 100 -8.54 8.42 1.46
C ASN A 100 -9.00 9.59 0.59
N THR A 101 -8.09 10.42 0.09
CA THR A 101 -8.42 11.55 -0.78
C THR A 101 -8.80 11.10 -2.20
N TYR A 102 -8.17 10.04 -2.72
CA TYR A 102 -8.52 9.49 -4.03
C TYR A 102 -9.88 8.79 -4.00
N TYR A 103 -10.12 7.90 -3.03
CA TYR A 103 -11.41 7.22 -2.87
C TYR A 103 -12.56 8.22 -2.61
N ALA A 104 -12.33 9.25 -1.79
CA ALA A 104 -13.32 10.30 -1.57
C ALA A 104 -13.68 11.06 -2.86
N LYS A 105 -12.68 11.39 -3.70
CA LYS A 105 -12.90 12.06 -4.98
C LYS A 105 -13.61 11.17 -6.00
N ASP A 106 -13.24 9.89 -6.04
CA ASP A 106 -13.89 8.90 -6.90
C ASP A 106 -15.36 8.70 -6.50
N LEU A 107 -15.63 8.55 -5.20
CA LEU A 107 -16.99 8.43 -4.68
C LEU A 107 -17.86 9.66 -5.01
N GLU A 108 -17.29 10.87 -4.93
CA GLU A 108 -18.00 12.09 -5.31
C GLU A 108 -18.33 12.14 -6.82
N LEU A 109 -17.41 11.67 -7.66
CA LEU A 109 -17.63 11.56 -9.11
C LEU A 109 -18.75 10.56 -9.43
N GLN A 110 -18.71 9.37 -8.80
CA GLN A 110 -19.74 8.35 -8.97
C GLN A 110 -21.12 8.87 -8.54
N ARG A 111 -21.23 9.58 -7.40
CA ARG A 111 -22.49 10.22 -6.96
C ARG A 111 -23.05 11.19 -8.01
N LYS A 112 -22.20 12.00 -8.64
CA LYS A 112 -22.61 12.90 -9.73
C LYS A 112 -23.10 12.14 -10.95
N GLN A 113 -22.47 10.99 -11.27
CA GLN A 113 -22.91 10.12 -12.36
C GLN A 113 -24.27 9.47 -12.08
N CYS A 114 -24.53 9.02 -10.84
CA CYS A 114 -25.83 8.49 -10.44
C CYS A 114 -26.97 9.50 -10.67
N LEU A 115 -26.73 10.76 -10.29
CA LEU A 115 -27.69 11.86 -10.51
C LEU A 115 -27.90 12.14 -12.00
N LYS A 116 -26.82 12.15 -12.78
CA LYS A 116 -26.87 12.39 -14.23
C LYS A 116 -27.65 11.28 -14.96
N ASN A 117 -27.46 10.04 -14.56
CA ASN A 117 -28.09 8.86 -15.18
C ASN A 117 -29.50 8.59 -14.64
N ASN A 118 -29.98 9.42 -13.72
CA ASN A 118 -31.28 9.31 -13.05
C ASN A 118 -31.50 7.94 -12.38
N CYS A 119 -30.43 7.38 -11.78
CA CYS A 119 -30.44 6.04 -11.18
C CYS A 119 -31.48 5.90 -10.05
N SER A 120 -31.87 6.98 -9.40
CA SER A 120 -32.95 6.98 -8.39
C SER A 120 -34.30 6.51 -8.92
N SER A 121 -34.55 6.64 -10.22
CA SER A 121 -35.79 6.17 -10.87
C SER A 121 -35.70 4.74 -11.41
N LYS A 122 -34.48 4.21 -11.47
CA LYS A 122 -34.16 2.89 -12.03
C LYS A 122 -33.97 1.84 -10.94
N ARG A 123 -33.43 2.22 -9.79
CA ARG A 123 -33.17 1.32 -8.66
C ARG A 123 -34.39 0.48 -8.23
N GLY A 124 -34.15 -0.80 -7.94
CA GLY A 124 -35.15 -1.73 -7.39
C GLY A 124 -36.26 -2.15 -8.38
N ASN A 125 -36.00 -2.03 -9.68
CA ASN A 125 -36.90 -2.42 -10.76
C ASN A 125 -36.68 -3.87 -11.25
N GLN A 126 -35.79 -4.63 -10.59
CA GLN A 126 -35.39 -6.01 -10.92
C GLN A 126 -34.68 -6.16 -12.28
N ARG A 127 -34.17 -5.06 -12.83
CA ARG A 127 -33.38 -5.02 -14.04
C ARG A 127 -32.09 -4.28 -13.73
N CYS A 128 -30.96 -4.95 -13.92
CA CYS A 128 -29.67 -4.31 -13.77
C CYS A 128 -29.43 -3.27 -14.89
N ASP A 129 -29.46 -1.99 -14.54
CA ASP A 129 -28.98 -0.90 -15.39
C ASP A 129 -27.47 -0.69 -15.12
N GLU A 130 -26.62 -1.13 -16.06
CA GLU A 130 -25.16 -1.17 -15.89
C GLU A 130 -24.55 0.20 -15.56
N GLU A 131 -25.14 1.29 -16.07
CA GLU A 131 -24.70 2.66 -15.76
C GLU A 131 -24.99 3.10 -14.32
N CYS A 132 -25.80 2.33 -13.59
CA CYS A 132 -26.15 2.49 -12.18
C CYS A 132 -25.51 1.40 -11.30
N ASN A 133 -24.72 0.49 -11.90
CA ASN A 133 -23.97 -0.55 -11.18
C ASN A 133 -22.68 0.00 -10.55
N THR A 134 -22.81 1.01 -9.71
CA THR A 134 -21.70 1.56 -8.92
C THR A 134 -22.06 1.55 -7.46
N TYR A 135 -21.05 1.54 -6.59
CA TYR A 135 -21.25 1.61 -5.15
C TYR A 135 -22.04 2.86 -4.75
N ALA A 136 -21.75 4.02 -5.34
CA ALA A 136 -22.47 5.26 -5.06
C ALA A 136 -23.96 5.25 -5.47
N CYS A 137 -24.35 4.34 -6.37
CA CYS A 137 -25.74 4.17 -6.84
C CYS A 137 -26.43 2.98 -6.15
N ASP A 138 -25.86 2.45 -5.07
CA ASP A 138 -26.34 1.23 -4.38
C ASP A 138 -26.47 0.02 -5.31
N PHE A 139 -25.57 -0.13 -6.30
CA PHE A 139 -25.63 -1.21 -7.30
C PHE A 139 -27.01 -1.32 -7.99
N ASP A 140 -27.56 -0.18 -8.38
CA ASP A 140 -28.91 -0.04 -8.93
C ASP A 140 -30.01 -0.54 -7.98
N GLY A 141 -29.90 -0.17 -6.70
CA GLY A 141 -30.82 -0.68 -5.66
C GLY A 141 -30.69 -2.18 -5.43
N ASN A 142 -29.50 -2.73 -5.65
CA ASN A 142 -29.15 -4.14 -5.64
C ASN A 142 -29.66 -4.96 -6.83
N ASP A 143 -30.27 -4.35 -7.85
CA ASP A 143 -30.68 -5.09 -9.06
C ASP A 143 -29.48 -5.70 -9.80
N CYS A 144 -28.30 -5.07 -9.70
CA CYS A 144 -27.05 -5.57 -10.28
C CYS A 144 -26.23 -6.46 -9.33
N SER A 145 -26.59 -6.55 -8.06
CA SER A 145 -25.91 -7.37 -7.04
C SER A 145 -26.73 -8.61 -6.63
N LEU A 146 -27.61 -9.08 -7.52
CA LEU A 146 -28.53 -10.21 -7.27
C LEU A 146 -29.45 -9.97 -6.05
N GLY A 147 -29.72 -8.72 -5.69
CA GLY A 147 -30.52 -8.35 -4.51
C GLY A 147 -29.80 -8.50 -3.17
N ILE A 148 -28.48 -8.73 -3.16
CA ILE A 148 -27.72 -9.02 -1.95
C ILE A 148 -27.01 -7.74 -1.48
N ASN A 149 -27.45 -7.19 -0.36
CA ASN A 149 -26.70 -6.20 0.39
C ASN A 149 -25.72 -6.94 1.33
N PRO A 150 -24.38 -6.80 1.18
CA PRO A 150 -23.41 -7.45 2.05
C PRO A 150 -23.56 -7.10 3.54
N TRP A 151 -24.16 -5.96 3.84
CA TRP A 151 -24.45 -5.47 5.20
C TRP A 151 -25.90 -5.73 5.63
N VAL A 152 -26.67 -6.56 4.93
CA VAL A 152 -28.09 -6.83 5.27
C VAL A 152 -28.27 -7.37 6.69
N ASN A 153 -27.28 -8.10 7.19
CA ASN A 153 -27.29 -8.66 8.54
C ASN A 153 -26.56 -7.78 9.56
N CYS A 154 -25.97 -6.66 9.13
CA CYS A 154 -25.25 -5.74 10.00
C CYS A 154 -26.23 -4.93 10.85
N THR A 155 -26.16 -5.09 12.18
CA THR A 155 -27.07 -4.43 13.13
C THR A 155 -26.44 -3.25 13.86
N ALA A 156 -25.31 -2.73 13.36
CA ALA A 156 -24.65 -1.56 13.94
C ALA A 156 -25.55 -0.32 13.87
N SER A 157 -25.43 0.55 14.88
CA SER A 157 -26.11 1.84 14.98
C SER A 157 -25.62 2.82 13.92
N ILE A 158 -24.37 2.65 13.47
CA ILE A 158 -23.74 3.39 12.40
C ILE A 158 -23.80 2.62 11.07
N LYS A 159 -23.69 3.36 9.97
CA LYS A 159 -23.67 2.80 8.63
C LYS A 159 -22.29 2.21 8.32
N CYS A 160 -22.08 0.93 8.64
CA CYS A 160 -20.77 0.29 8.50
C CYS A 160 -20.16 0.31 7.10
N TRP A 161 -20.96 0.47 6.04
CA TRP A 161 -20.43 0.65 4.69
C TRP A 161 -19.75 2.02 4.47
N GLU A 162 -20.03 3.03 5.30
CA GLU A 162 -19.40 4.36 5.21
C GLU A 162 -18.02 4.41 5.87
N VAL A 163 -17.74 3.48 6.79
CA VAL A 163 -16.49 3.38 7.57
C VAL A 163 -15.64 2.13 7.23
N PHE A 164 -16.15 1.25 6.37
CA PHE A 164 -15.44 0.04 5.96
C PHE A 164 -14.11 0.34 5.25
N MET A 165 -12.99 -0.17 5.78
CA MET A 165 -11.62 0.03 5.26
C MET A 165 -11.17 1.50 5.24
N ASP A 166 -11.62 2.31 6.21
CA ASP A 166 -11.26 3.73 6.29
C ASP A 166 -9.94 3.97 7.08
N GLY A 167 -9.40 2.92 7.70
CA GLY A 167 -8.18 2.92 8.52
C GLY A 167 -8.39 3.27 9.99
N ASN A 168 -9.62 3.56 10.42
CA ASN A 168 -10.01 3.77 11.81
C ASN A 168 -10.77 2.54 12.31
N CYS A 169 -10.44 2.08 13.52
CA CYS A 169 -11.15 0.93 14.08
C CYS A 169 -12.52 1.34 14.67
N ASP A 170 -13.58 1.07 13.92
CA ASP A 170 -14.98 1.17 14.34
C ASP A 170 -15.46 -0.16 14.93
N LYS A 171 -15.26 -0.29 16.24
CA LYS A 171 -15.57 -1.51 17.01
C LYS A 171 -17.00 -2.02 16.84
N GLU A 172 -17.95 -1.13 16.53
CA GLU A 172 -19.34 -1.51 16.28
C GLU A 172 -19.51 -2.26 14.94
N CYS A 173 -18.68 -1.93 13.96
CA CYS A 173 -18.61 -2.58 12.65
C CYS A 173 -17.67 -3.78 12.61
N ASN A 174 -16.84 -3.97 13.63
CA ASN A 174 -15.91 -5.10 13.74
C ASN A 174 -16.60 -6.39 14.21
N ASN A 175 -17.50 -6.92 13.38
CA ASN A 175 -18.16 -8.20 13.60
C ASN A 175 -18.42 -8.89 12.25
N PRO A 176 -18.68 -10.21 12.22
CA PRO A 176 -18.88 -10.95 10.97
C PRO A 176 -20.02 -10.41 10.09
N GLN A 177 -21.09 -9.91 10.72
CA GLN A 177 -22.27 -9.40 10.02
C GLN A 177 -22.02 -8.06 9.31
N CYS A 178 -21.04 -7.30 9.80
CA CYS A 178 -20.60 -6.01 9.28
C CYS A 178 -19.22 -6.11 8.59
N LEU A 179 -18.79 -7.33 8.23
CA LEU A 179 -17.55 -7.61 7.50
C LEU A 179 -16.27 -7.18 8.22
N PHE A 180 -16.25 -7.31 9.55
CA PHE A 180 -15.09 -7.02 10.41
C PHE A 180 -14.49 -5.63 10.21
N ASP A 181 -15.34 -4.64 9.89
CA ASP A 181 -14.90 -3.27 9.66
C ASP A 181 -13.76 -3.17 8.63
N GLY A 182 -13.80 -4.00 7.59
CA GLY A 182 -12.74 -4.01 6.59
C GLY A 182 -11.35 -4.45 7.12
N ARG A 183 -11.30 -5.01 8.33
CA ARG A 183 -10.08 -5.30 9.11
C ARG A 183 -9.35 -4.06 9.64
N ASP A 184 -9.99 -2.89 9.70
CA ASP A 184 -9.38 -1.69 10.31
C ASP A 184 -9.09 -1.87 11.81
N CYS A 185 -9.83 -2.77 12.46
CA CYS A 185 -9.62 -3.16 13.85
C CYS A 185 -8.61 -4.28 14.08
N GLU A 186 -8.15 -4.96 13.02
CA GLU A 186 -7.03 -5.89 13.17
C GLU A 186 -5.77 -5.07 13.45
N LYS A 187 -5.05 -5.40 14.53
CA LYS A 187 -3.71 -4.86 14.68
C LYS A 187 -2.95 -5.30 13.45
N SER A 188 -2.43 -4.33 12.68
CA SER A 188 -1.51 -4.64 11.60
C SER A 188 -0.38 -5.47 12.19
N LEU A 189 -0.44 -6.78 11.95
CA LEU A 189 0.67 -7.65 12.25
C LEU A 189 1.84 -7.06 11.49
N GLN A 190 2.98 -6.90 12.16
CA GLN A 190 4.18 -6.51 11.46
C GLN A 190 4.38 -7.50 10.32
N PRO A 191 4.83 -7.08 9.13
CA PRO A 191 5.08 -8.01 8.05
C PRO A 191 6.02 -9.12 8.53
N CYS A 192 5.85 -10.33 7.97
CA CYS A 192 6.76 -11.44 8.24
C CYS A 192 8.21 -10.98 8.13
N ASN A 193 9.07 -11.48 9.02
CA ASN A 193 10.49 -11.08 9.03
C ASN A 193 11.09 -11.25 7.61
N PRO A 194 11.60 -10.17 6.99
CA PRO A 194 12.08 -10.20 5.59
C PRO A 194 13.15 -11.26 5.31
N VAL A 195 13.93 -11.63 6.34
CA VAL A 195 14.96 -12.68 6.24
C VAL A 195 14.34 -14.07 6.02
N TYR A 196 13.18 -14.31 6.62
CA TYR A 196 12.50 -15.60 6.58
C TYR A 196 11.26 -15.60 5.68
N ASP A 197 10.79 -14.44 5.22
CA ASP A 197 9.61 -14.31 4.35
C ASP A 197 9.72 -15.18 3.08
N ALA A 198 10.87 -15.12 2.40
CA ALA A 198 11.12 -15.95 1.22
C ALA A 198 11.16 -17.47 1.55
N TYR A 199 11.63 -17.84 2.75
CA TYR A 199 11.61 -19.23 3.21
C TYR A 199 10.17 -19.67 3.51
N CYS A 200 9.42 -18.87 4.26
CA CYS A 200 8.05 -19.16 4.66
C CYS A 200 7.11 -19.26 3.45
N GLN A 201 7.24 -18.37 2.47
CA GLN A 201 6.47 -18.45 1.23
C GLN A 201 6.72 -19.75 0.46
N LYS A 202 7.97 -20.21 0.38
CA LYS A 202 8.32 -21.45 -0.32
C LYS A 202 7.85 -22.71 0.43
N HIS A 203 7.74 -22.61 1.75
CA HIS A 203 7.35 -23.72 2.62
C HIS A 203 5.88 -23.64 3.08
N TYR A 204 5.13 -22.64 2.62
CA TYR A 204 3.73 -22.47 2.97
C TYR A 204 2.87 -23.61 2.43
N ALA A 205 2.07 -24.21 3.32
CA ALA A 205 1.11 -25.28 2.99
C ALA A 205 1.69 -26.47 2.20
N ASN A 206 2.99 -26.76 2.36
CA ASN A 206 3.67 -27.87 1.66
C ASN A 206 3.47 -29.25 2.34
N GLY A 207 2.71 -29.31 3.43
CA GLY A 207 2.47 -30.54 4.20
C GLY A 207 3.54 -30.87 5.26
N HIS A 208 4.53 -30.01 5.46
CA HIS A 208 5.55 -30.10 6.51
C HIS A 208 5.38 -28.95 7.52
N CYS A 209 5.75 -29.20 8.77
CA CYS A 209 5.64 -28.20 9.84
C CYS A 209 6.95 -27.43 9.97
N ASP A 210 6.93 -26.15 9.61
CA ASP A 210 8.04 -25.22 9.72
C ASP A 210 7.80 -24.26 10.88
N TYR A 211 8.40 -24.54 12.05
CA TYR A 211 8.16 -23.77 13.29
C TYR A 211 8.53 -22.29 13.18
N GLY A 212 9.52 -21.93 12.34
CA GLY A 212 9.92 -20.55 12.10
C GLY A 212 8.87 -19.71 11.37
N CYS A 213 7.92 -20.37 10.69
CA CYS A 213 6.82 -19.74 9.95
C CYS A 213 5.48 -19.90 10.69
N ASN A 214 5.46 -20.53 11.86
CA ASN A 214 4.23 -20.79 12.62
C ASN A 214 3.96 -19.67 13.63
N ASN A 215 3.75 -18.46 13.13
CA ASN A 215 3.33 -17.29 13.90
C ASN A 215 2.23 -16.54 13.14
N ALA A 216 1.68 -15.47 13.70
CA ALA A 216 0.53 -14.80 13.10
C ALA A 216 0.93 -14.01 11.84
N GLU A 217 2.19 -13.61 11.76
CA GLU A 217 2.73 -12.73 10.73
C GLU A 217 3.31 -13.41 9.46
N CYS A 218 3.55 -14.74 9.42
CA CYS A 218 4.34 -15.44 8.36
C CYS A 218 3.67 -16.58 7.54
#